data_AF-A0AAN8J4H0-F1
#
_entry.id   AF-A0AAN8J4H0-F1
#
_cell.length_a   1.000
_cell.length_b   1.000
_cell.length_c   1.000
_cell.angle_alpha   90.00
_cell.angle_beta   90.00
_cell.angle_gamma   90.00
#
_symmetry.space_group_name_H-M   'P 1'
#
loop_
_entity.id
_entity.type
_entity.pdbx_description
1 polymer ?
#
loop_
_entity_poly.entity_id
_entity_poly.type
_entity_poly.pdbx_seq_one_letter_code
_entity_poly.pdbx_strand_id
1 'polypeptide(L)'
;MADLEEATELLKKCDVNEVSKLTHLVASRLCTKKSISFETYSKKWTLEEWWIVTSYLEDTLTKSAKNRLSKDEILNMLSPLADEYKQSIMEVLSVRNDDLHQHLVSKTTHVSQNVLTDFDWQMKLIMSSDKLSSIHEPLLNLDLQTKDANNQGQVVSLELNKDDLKKLITSLDGASKAVQQLST
;
A
#
# COMPACT_ATOMS: atom_id res chain seq x y z
N MET A 1 -17.16 -18.97 -10.62
CA MET A 1 -18.49 -18.59 -11.18
C MET A 1 -19.60 -19.09 -10.27
N ALA A 2 -19.49 -20.31 -9.71
CA ALA A 2 -20.38 -20.80 -8.64
C ALA A 2 -20.35 -19.92 -7.37
N ASP A 3 -19.17 -19.39 -6.98
CA ASP A 3 -19.03 -18.59 -5.74
C ASP A 3 -19.67 -17.19 -5.83
N LEU A 4 -19.94 -16.69 -7.05
CA LEU A 4 -20.48 -15.34 -7.28
C LEU A 4 -21.98 -15.28 -6.97
N GLU A 5 -22.73 -16.24 -7.51
CA GLU A 5 -24.17 -16.37 -7.25
C GLU A 5 -24.42 -16.66 -5.77
N GLU A 6 -23.64 -17.56 -5.18
CA GLU A 6 -23.72 -17.88 -3.75
C GLU A 6 -23.45 -16.65 -2.88
N ALA A 7 -22.39 -15.87 -3.16
CA ALA A 7 -22.12 -14.63 -2.44
C ALA A 7 -23.28 -13.62 -2.54
N THR A 8 -23.89 -13.50 -3.72
CA THR A 8 -25.01 -12.57 -3.94
C THR A 8 -26.29 -13.00 -3.22
N GLU A 9 -26.57 -14.29 -3.13
CA GLU A 9 -27.69 -14.84 -2.34
C GLU A 9 -27.45 -14.67 -0.84
N LEU A 10 -26.21 -14.83 -0.38
CA LEU A 10 -25.85 -14.61 1.02
C LEU A 10 -25.99 -13.14 1.42
N LEU A 11 -25.64 -12.20 0.54
CA LEU A 11 -25.82 -10.76 0.77
C LEU A 11 -27.29 -10.36 0.95
N LYS A 12 -28.23 -11.07 0.30
CA LYS A 12 -29.68 -10.84 0.46
C LYS A 12 -30.20 -11.23 1.86
N LYS A 13 -29.42 -11.99 2.65
CA LYS A 13 -29.77 -12.30 4.06
C LYS A 13 -29.58 -11.10 5.00
N CYS A 14 -28.91 -10.03 4.54
CA CYS A 14 -28.66 -8.79 5.27
C CYS A 14 -29.51 -7.65 4.70
N ASP A 15 -29.80 -6.64 5.52
CA ASP A 15 -30.39 -5.40 5.01
C ASP A 15 -29.34 -4.52 4.33
N VAL A 16 -29.80 -3.57 3.51
CA VAL A 16 -28.93 -2.69 2.72
C VAL A 16 -27.96 -1.88 3.61
N ASN A 17 -28.38 -1.45 4.81
CA ASN A 17 -27.50 -0.72 5.72
C ASN A 17 -26.40 -1.61 6.32
N GLU A 18 -26.71 -2.87 6.61
CA GLU A 18 -25.70 -3.83 7.04
C GLU A 18 -24.70 -4.16 5.94
N VAL A 19 -25.15 -4.29 4.70
CA VAL A 19 -24.26 -4.47 3.55
C VAL A 19 -23.34 -3.27 3.40
N SER A 20 -23.87 -2.05 3.47
CA SER A 20 -23.06 -0.81 3.50
C SER A 20 -21.97 -0.85 4.57
N LYS A 21 -22.36 -1.14 5.83
CA LYS A 21 -21.44 -1.22 6.96
C LYS A 21 -20.39 -2.29 6.75
N LEU A 22 -20.79 -3.47 6.26
CA LEU A 22 -19.89 -4.57 5.97
C LEU A 22 -18.89 -4.18 4.88
N THR A 23 -19.33 -3.55 3.79
CA THR A 23 -18.44 -3.06 2.73
C THR A 23 -17.45 -2.02 3.26
N HIS A 24 -17.88 -1.09 4.13
CA HIS A 24 -16.97 -0.16 4.80
C HIS A 24 -15.95 -0.85 5.71
N LEU A 25 -16.38 -1.88 6.45
CA LEU A 25 -15.49 -2.66 7.31
C LEU A 25 -14.47 -3.45 6.49
N VAL A 26 -14.89 -4.05 5.37
CA VAL A 26 -14.03 -4.75 4.43
C VAL A 26 -13.03 -3.79 3.78
N ALA A 27 -13.47 -2.62 3.31
CA ALA A 27 -12.56 -1.60 2.80
C ALA A 27 -11.55 -1.13 3.86
N SER A 28 -12.02 -0.96 5.11
CA SER A 28 -11.15 -0.59 6.23
C SER A 28 -10.14 -1.68 6.57
N ARG A 29 -10.54 -2.96 6.52
CA ARG A 29 -9.66 -4.12 6.70
C ARG A 29 -8.56 -4.14 5.64
N LEU A 30 -8.91 -3.89 4.38
CA LEU A 30 -7.93 -3.78 3.29
C LEU A 30 -6.93 -2.66 3.56
N CYS A 31 -7.39 -1.43 3.82
CA CYS A 31 -6.50 -0.27 3.96
C CYS A 31 -5.70 -0.26 5.27
N THR A 32 -6.29 -0.67 6.40
CA THR A 32 -5.73 -0.45 7.76
C THR A 32 -5.39 -1.73 8.52
N LYS A 33 -5.57 -2.91 7.92
CA LYS A 33 -5.44 -4.24 8.58
C LYS A 33 -6.29 -4.41 9.85
N LYS A 34 -7.32 -3.57 10.05
CA LYS A 34 -8.26 -3.71 11.17
C LYS A 34 -9.06 -5.01 11.02
N SER A 35 -9.07 -5.85 12.05
CA SER A 35 -9.79 -7.12 12.01
C SER A 35 -11.30 -6.90 12.05
N ILE A 36 -12.03 -7.65 11.22
CA ILE A 36 -13.48 -7.74 11.26
C ILE A 36 -13.80 -8.99 12.09
N SER A 37 -14.53 -8.82 13.20
CA SER A 37 -14.90 -9.97 14.05
C SER A 37 -16.13 -10.69 13.46
N PHE A 38 -15.96 -11.98 13.15
CA PHE A 38 -17.04 -12.86 12.75
C PHE A 38 -18.14 -12.96 13.82
N GLU A 39 -17.82 -12.74 15.10
CA GLU A 39 -18.80 -12.82 16.20
C GLU A 39 -20.03 -11.93 15.96
N THR A 40 -19.84 -10.79 15.31
CA THR A 40 -20.92 -9.83 14.98
C THR A 40 -21.92 -10.40 13.96
N TYR A 41 -21.46 -11.31 13.09
CA TYR A 41 -22.24 -11.88 11.98
C TYR A 41 -22.53 -13.38 12.15
N SER A 42 -22.02 -14.00 13.23
CA SER A 42 -22.17 -15.42 13.55
C SER A 42 -23.62 -15.92 13.65
N LYS A 43 -24.58 -15.02 13.88
CA LYS A 43 -26.02 -15.33 13.89
C LYS A 43 -26.65 -15.42 12.49
N LYS A 44 -26.00 -14.87 11.47
CA LYS A 44 -26.54 -14.73 10.11
C LYS A 44 -25.88 -15.67 9.10
N TRP A 45 -24.59 -15.90 9.30
CA TRP A 45 -23.79 -16.72 8.40
C TRP A 45 -22.96 -17.74 9.16
N THR A 46 -22.73 -18.89 8.53
CA THR A 46 -21.66 -19.80 8.94
C THR A 46 -20.29 -19.16 8.65
N LEU A 47 -19.23 -19.75 9.20
CA LEU A 47 -17.86 -19.28 8.95
C LEU A 47 -17.48 -19.35 7.46
N GLU A 48 -17.99 -20.36 6.77
CA GLU A 48 -17.77 -20.59 5.34
C GLU A 48 -18.50 -19.53 4.50
N GLU A 49 -19.78 -19.30 4.78
CA GLU A 49 -20.59 -18.26 4.14
C GLU A 49 -19.98 -16.86 4.36
N TRP A 50 -19.47 -16.59 5.57
CA TRP A 50 -18.76 -15.35 5.88
C TRP A 50 -17.50 -15.15 5.04
N TRP A 51 -16.72 -16.22 4.85
CA TRP A 51 -15.51 -16.17 4.01
C TRP A 51 -15.86 -15.89 2.55
N ILE A 52 -16.93 -16.49 2.03
CA ILE A 52 -17.42 -16.25 0.67
C ILE A 52 -17.82 -14.78 0.50
N VAL A 53 -18.67 -14.25 1.39
CA VAL A 53 -19.15 -12.86 1.31
C VAL A 53 -18.01 -11.85 1.44
N THR A 54 -17.14 -12.03 2.44
CA THR A 54 -16.02 -11.10 2.66
C THR A 54 -15.02 -11.14 1.51
N SER A 55 -14.69 -12.32 0.99
CA SER A 55 -13.81 -12.46 -0.18
C SER A 55 -14.40 -11.80 -1.41
N TYR A 56 -15.70 -12.00 -1.66
CA TYR A 56 -16.39 -11.37 -2.79
C TYR A 56 -16.34 -9.84 -2.73
N LEU A 57 -16.60 -9.25 -1.56
CA LEU A 57 -16.49 -7.81 -1.36
C LEU A 57 -15.04 -7.33 -1.51
N GLU A 58 -14.07 -8.03 -0.95
CA GLU A 58 -12.64 -7.68 -1.09
C GLU A 58 -12.20 -7.69 -2.56
N ASP A 59 -12.61 -8.70 -3.31
CA ASP A 59 -12.31 -8.83 -4.74
C ASP A 59 -12.94 -7.71 -5.55
N THR A 60 -14.18 -7.35 -5.24
CA THR A 60 -14.92 -6.28 -5.92
C THR A 60 -14.27 -4.92 -5.67
N LEU A 61 -13.95 -4.61 -4.41
CA LEU A 61 -13.25 -3.38 -4.02
C LEU A 61 -11.87 -3.30 -4.69
N THR A 62 -11.13 -4.40 -4.70
CA THR A 62 -9.81 -4.48 -5.31
C THR A 62 -9.86 -4.30 -6.83
N LYS A 63 -10.79 -4.97 -7.53
CA LYS A 63 -10.95 -4.86 -8.99
C LYS A 63 -11.37 -3.45 -9.41
N SER A 64 -12.31 -2.85 -8.68
CA SER A 64 -12.74 -1.47 -8.92
C SER A 64 -11.59 -0.47 -8.78
N ALA A 65 -10.82 -0.56 -7.70
CA ALA A 65 -9.71 0.36 -7.45
C ALA A 65 -8.49 0.14 -8.38
N LYS A 66 -8.26 -1.10 -8.86
CA LYS A 66 -7.18 -1.40 -9.82
C LYS A 66 -7.45 -0.85 -11.21
N ASN A 67 -8.64 -1.09 -11.74
CA ASN A 67 -8.94 -0.84 -13.16
C ASN A 67 -9.56 0.54 -13.42
N ARG A 68 -9.70 1.39 -12.38
CA ARG A 68 -10.44 2.68 -12.44
C ARG A 68 -11.77 2.50 -13.19
N LEU A 69 -12.50 1.44 -12.83
CA LEU A 69 -13.72 1.06 -13.53
C LEU A 69 -14.74 2.21 -13.48
N SER A 70 -15.43 2.40 -14.60
CA SER A 70 -16.56 3.29 -14.70
C SER A 70 -17.72 2.78 -13.84
N LYS A 71 -18.66 3.68 -13.49
CA LYS A 71 -19.83 3.33 -12.68
C LYS A 71 -20.63 2.17 -13.30
N ASP A 72 -20.78 2.18 -14.62
CA ASP A 72 -21.53 1.16 -15.35
C ASP A 72 -20.84 -0.21 -15.32
N GLU A 73 -19.51 -0.26 -15.35
CA GLU A 73 -18.75 -1.50 -15.24
C GLU A 73 -18.85 -2.13 -13.84
N ILE A 74 -18.87 -1.31 -12.79
CA ILE A 74 -19.05 -1.79 -11.42
C ILE A 74 -20.47 -2.31 -11.23
N LEU A 75 -21.48 -1.60 -11.75
CA LEU A 75 -22.88 -2.06 -11.73
C LEU A 75 -23.07 -3.38 -12.47
N ASN A 76 -22.36 -3.58 -13.59
CA ASN A 76 -22.36 -4.84 -14.33
C ASN A 76 -21.68 -5.98 -13.54
N MET A 77 -20.61 -5.70 -12.79
CA MET A 77 -19.96 -6.69 -11.92
C MET A 77 -20.88 -7.14 -10.77
N LEU A 78 -21.72 -6.23 -10.30
CA LEU A 78 -22.72 -6.47 -9.26
C LEU A 78 -24.08 -6.92 -9.84
N SER A 79 -24.17 -7.24 -11.13
CA SER A 79 -25.42 -7.50 -11.85
C SER A 79 -26.45 -8.43 -11.16
N PRO A 80 -26.06 -9.48 -10.40
CA PRO A 80 -27.03 -10.35 -9.72
C PRO A 80 -27.73 -9.71 -8.51
N LEU A 81 -27.25 -8.58 -8.00
CA LEU A 81 -27.82 -7.88 -6.85
C LEU A 81 -28.93 -6.91 -7.26
N ALA A 82 -29.88 -6.67 -6.35
CA ALA A 82 -30.88 -5.61 -6.56
C ALA A 82 -30.23 -4.23 -6.50
N ASP A 83 -30.84 -3.25 -7.17
CA ASP A 83 -30.25 -1.92 -7.39
C ASP A 83 -29.96 -1.16 -6.09
N GLU A 84 -30.74 -1.43 -5.03
CA GLU A 84 -30.55 -0.87 -3.69
C GLU A 84 -29.19 -1.26 -3.08
N TYR A 85 -28.81 -2.55 -3.21
CA TYR A 85 -27.53 -3.05 -2.72
C TYR A 85 -26.38 -2.55 -3.60
N LYS A 86 -26.58 -2.51 -4.92
CA LYS A 86 -25.60 -1.98 -5.87
C LYS A 86 -25.26 -0.53 -5.54
N GLN A 87 -26.28 0.31 -5.32
CA GLN A 87 -26.11 1.72 -5.01
C GLN A 87 -25.35 1.93 -3.70
N SER A 88 -25.67 1.12 -2.68
CA SER A 88 -24.96 1.17 -1.40
C SER A 88 -23.48 0.82 -1.54
N ILE A 89 -23.14 -0.27 -2.24
CA ILE A 89 -21.74 -0.66 -2.45
C ILE A 89 -20.99 0.39 -3.29
N MET A 90 -21.67 0.97 -4.28
CA MET A 90 -21.14 2.05 -5.12
C MET A 90 -20.81 3.32 -4.32
N GLU A 91 -21.66 3.69 -3.36
CA GLU A 91 -21.41 4.83 -2.48
C GLU A 91 -20.13 4.60 -1.67
N VAL A 92 -19.97 3.44 -1.06
CA VAL A 92 -18.75 3.08 -0.31
C VAL A 92 -17.51 3.14 -1.20
N LEU A 93 -17.59 2.59 -2.40
CA LEU A 93 -16.52 2.62 -3.39
C LEU A 93 -16.13 4.04 -3.78
N SER A 94 -17.09 4.93 -3.95
CA SER A 94 -16.83 6.32 -4.31
C SER A 94 -16.12 7.09 -3.20
N VAL A 95 -16.48 6.85 -1.94
CA VAL A 95 -15.86 7.51 -0.78
C VAL A 95 -14.47 6.95 -0.49
N ARG A 96 -14.24 5.65 -0.71
CA ARG A 96 -13.00 4.95 -0.33
C ARG A 96 -12.04 4.73 -1.50
N ASN A 97 -12.32 5.28 -2.67
CA ASN A 97 -11.54 5.01 -3.89
C ASN A 97 -10.07 5.39 -3.71
N ASP A 98 -9.81 6.60 -3.22
CA ASP A 98 -8.46 7.13 -3.03
C ASP A 98 -7.67 6.30 -2.01
N ASP A 99 -8.30 5.89 -0.92
CA ASP A 99 -7.68 5.05 0.11
C ASP A 99 -7.34 3.65 -0.40
N LEU A 100 -8.24 3.05 -1.20
CA LEU A 100 -8.02 1.75 -1.83
C LEU A 100 -6.92 1.84 -2.89
N HIS A 101 -6.90 2.93 -3.67
CA HIS A 101 -5.85 3.17 -4.67
C HIS A 101 -4.48 3.33 -3.99
N GLN A 102 -4.40 4.16 -2.95
CA GLN A 102 -3.18 4.35 -2.17
C GLN A 102 -2.74 3.04 -1.51
N HIS A 103 -3.66 2.24 -0.98
CA HIS A 103 -3.36 0.92 -0.45
C HIS A 103 -2.77 0.00 -1.53
N LEU A 104 -3.36 -0.05 -2.73
CA LEU A 104 -2.87 -0.90 -3.83
C LEU A 104 -1.52 -0.45 -4.38
N VAL A 105 -1.28 0.86 -4.47
CA VAL A 105 0.02 1.43 -4.82
C VAL A 105 1.05 1.08 -3.74
N SER A 106 0.70 1.24 -2.46
CA SER A 106 1.57 0.86 -1.35
C SER A 106 1.87 -0.65 -1.41
N LYS A 107 0.88 -1.50 -1.63
CA LYS A 107 1.06 -2.96 -1.71
C LYS A 107 1.99 -3.35 -2.87
N THR A 108 1.83 -2.72 -4.03
CA THR A 108 2.68 -2.98 -5.22
C THR A 108 4.11 -2.48 -5.01
N THR A 109 4.29 -1.29 -4.43
CA THR A 109 5.62 -0.73 -4.14
C THR A 109 6.33 -1.45 -3.00
N HIS A 110 5.57 -1.93 -2.00
CA HIS A 110 6.07 -2.70 -0.86
C HIS A 110 6.60 -4.09 -1.29
N VAL A 111 6.06 -4.70 -2.35
CA VAL A 111 6.52 -6.01 -2.85
C VAL A 111 7.95 -5.96 -3.42
N SER A 112 8.55 -4.78 -3.66
CA SER A 112 9.80 -4.72 -4.43
C SER A 112 10.92 -3.83 -3.92
N GLN A 113 10.74 -2.91 -2.97
CA GLN A 113 11.83 -1.96 -2.65
C GLN A 113 11.94 -1.59 -1.16
N ASN A 114 13.19 -1.64 -0.65
CA ASN A 114 13.57 -0.91 0.55
C ASN A 114 13.41 0.59 0.27
N VAL A 115 12.53 1.26 1.01
CA VAL A 115 12.30 2.71 0.85
C VAL A 115 13.18 3.45 1.84
N LEU A 116 13.95 4.42 1.36
CA LEU A 116 14.70 5.34 2.22
C LEU A 116 13.70 6.22 2.99
N THR A 117 13.72 6.16 4.32
CA THR A 117 12.80 6.91 5.18
C THR A 117 13.47 8.06 5.91
N ASP A 118 14.75 7.94 6.22
CA ASP A 118 15.51 8.95 6.95
C ASP A 118 17.00 8.84 6.62
N PHE A 119 17.76 9.89 6.91
CA PHE A 119 19.22 9.85 6.83
C PHE A 119 19.87 10.72 7.90
N ASP A 120 20.96 10.21 8.47
CA ASP A 120 21.80 10.92 9.42
C ASP A 120 23.25 10.94 8.92
N TRP A 121 24.01 11.95 9.32
CA TRP A 121 25.40 12.05 8.92
C TRP A 121 26.30 12.60 10.02
N GLN A 122 27.57 12.20 9.99
CA GLN A 122 28.61 12.68 10.89
C GLN A 122 29.94 12.81 10.15
N MET A 123 30.73 13.81 10.52
CA MET A 123 32.08 14.03 9.99
C MET A 123 33.12 13.49 10.96
N LYS A 124 34.07 12.71 10.45
CA LYS A 124 35.23 12.19 11.20
C LYS A 124 36.51 12.72 10.58
N LEU A 125 37.42 13.17 11.42
CA LEU A 125 38.75 13.56 11.00
C LEU A 125 39.71 12.40 11.29
N ILE A 126 40.13 11.70 10.25
CA ILE A 126 41.08 10.60 10.41
C ILE A 126 42.50 11.07 10.12
N MET A 127 43.47 10.51 10.86
CA MET A 127 44.88 10.72 10.59
C MET A 127 45.36 9.70 9.57
N SER A 128 45.75 10.17 8.38
CA SER A 128 46.36 9.32 7.36
C SER A 128 47.78 8.93 7.79
N SER A 129 48.07 7.62 7.86
CA SER A 129 49.37 7.10 8.31
C SER A 129 50.43 7.02 7.20
N ASP A 130 50.06 7.33 5.96
CA ASP A 130 50.73 6.95 4.73
C ASP A 130 51.50 8.11 4.05
N LYS A 131 51.46 9.32 4.60
CA LYS A 131 52.35 10.43 4.22
C LYS A 131 52.97 11.07 5.46
N LEU A 132 54.29 11.26 5.42
CA LEU A 132 55.10 11.92 6.46
C LEU A 132 54.67 13.36 6.81
N SER A 133 53.71 13.93 6.07
CA SER A 133 52.96 15.13 6.43
C SER A 133 51.57 14.71 6.91
N SER A 134 51.23 14.94 8.18
CA SER A 134 49.94 14.63 8.79
C SER A 134 48.78 15.33 8.06
N ILE A 135 48.23 14.68 7.03
CA ILE A 135 47.03 15.15 6.34
C ILE A 135 45.85 14.63 7.14
N HIS A 136 45.11 15.57 7.70
CA HIS A 136 43.79 15.35 8.27
C HIS A 136 42.80 15.25 7.12
N GLU A 137 42.42 14.04 6.71
CA GLU A 137 41.38 13.88 5.70
C GLU A 137 40.01 13.79 6.39
N PRO A 138 39.08 14.71 6.09
CA PRO A 138 37.73 14.64 6.61
C PRO A 138 36.94 13.58 5.84
N LEU A 139 36.45 12.57 6.57
CA LEU A 139 35.52 11.56 6.07
C LEU A 139 34.10 11.83 6.57
N LEU A 140 33.12 11.54 5.73
CA LEU A 140 31.70 11.56 6.05
C LEU A 140 31.23 10.13 6.32
N ASN A 141 30.57 9.89 7.45
CA ASN A 141 29.77 8.69 7.65
C ASN A 141 28.30 9.08 7.45
N LEU A 142 27.66 8.44 6.48
CA LEU A 142 26.27 8.65 6.11
C LEU A 142 25.49 7.40 6.44
N ASP A 143 24.48 7.53 7.31
CA ASP A 143 23.58 6.46 7.69
C ASP A 143 22.24 6.66 6.99
N LEU A 144 21.83 5.69 6.18
CA LEU A 144 20.58 5.69 5.44
C LEU A 144 19.61 4.72 6.12
N GLN A 145 18.53 5.26 6.70
CA GLN A 145 17.49 4.45 7.30
C GLN A 145 16.51 4.02 6.21
N THR A 146 16.37 2.72 6.00
CA THR A 146 15.47 2.12 5.02
C THR A 146 14.42 1.26 5.72
N LYS A 147 13.24 1.14 5.10
CA LYS A 147 12.21 0.20 5.55
C LYS A 147 11.87 -0.77 4.43
N ASP A 148 11.81 -2.04 4.79
CA ASP A 148 11.46 -3.12 3.87
C ASP A 148 9.95 -3.28 3.67
N ALA A 149 9.60 -4.29 2.88
CA ALA A 149 8.26 -4.82 2.62
C ALA A 149 7.48 -5.31 3.85
N ASN A 150 8.07 -5.30 5.04
CA ASN A 150 7.46 -5.71 6.29
C ASN A 150 7.53 -4.59 7.35
N ASN A 151 7.90 -3.38 6.93
CA ASN A 151 8.13 -2.24 7.81
C ASN A 151 9.25 -2.49 8.86
N GLN A 152 10.15 -3.44 8.57
CA GLN A 152 11.37 -3.67 9.34
C GLN A 152 12.41 -2.63 8.90
N GLY A 153 12.93 -1.89 9.88
CA GLY A 153 13.95 -0.88 9.65
C GLY A 153 15.34 -1.50 9.49
N GLN A 154 16.07 -1.07 8.47
CA GLN A 154 17.49 -1.39 8.26
C GLN A 154 18.27 -0.10 8.07
N VAL A 155 19.44 0.00 8.72
CA VAL A 155 20.38 1.09 8.50
C VAL A 155 21.48 0.64 7.53
N VAL A 156 21.74 1.44 6.51
CA VAL A 156 22.85 1.27 5.58
C VAL A 156 23.85 2.39 5.83
N SER A 157 25.03 2.03 6.34
CA SER A 157 26.10 2.98 6.65
C SER A 157 27.14 3.03 5.54
N LEU A 158 27.46 4.24 5.08
CA LEU A 158 28.46 4.52 4.05
C LEU A 158 29.53 5.44 4.63
N GLU A 159 30.80 5.17 4.33
CA GLU A 159 31.90 6.08 4.62
C GLU A 159 32.44 6.66 3.32
N LEU A 160 32.47 7.99 3.20
CA LEU A 160 32.70 8.69 1.95
C LEU A 160 33.74 9.80 2.17
N ASN A 161 34.74 9.85 1.30
CA ASN A 161 35.56 11.06 1.14
C ASN A 161 34.80 12.11 0.32
N LYS A 162 35.39 13.29 0.17
CA LYS A 162 34.79 14.41 -0.56
C LYS A 162 34.45 14.07 -2.02
N ASP A 163 35.31 13.33 -2.70
CA ASP A 163 35.11 13.00 -4.11
C ASP A 163 33.99 11.97 -4.30
N ASP A 164 33.91 10.98 -3.42
CA ASP A 164 32.87 9.95 -3.45
C ASP A 164 31.50 10.54 -3.07
N LEU A 165 31.45 11.45 -2.10
CA LEU A 165 30.23 12.22 -1.80
C LEU A 165 29.77 13.03 -3.02
N LYS A 166 30.69 13.70 -3.72
CA LYS A 166 30.36 14.48 -4.92
C LYS A 166 29.80 13.59 -6.03
N LYS A 167 30.36 12.39 -6.24
CA LYS A 167 29.85 11.40 -7.19
C LYS A 167 28.44 10.95 -6.80
N LEU A 168 28.21 10.65 -5.52
CA LEU A 168 26.90 10.24 -5.01
C LEU A 168 25.83 11.30 -5.28
N ILE A 169 26.09 12.55 -4.92
CA ILE A 169 25.17 13.68 -5.18
C ILE A 169 24.87 13.81 -6.67
N THR A 170 25.92 13.76 -7.51
CA THR A 170 25.76 13.88 -8.97
C THR A 170 24.88 12.76 -9.54
N SER A 171 25.03 11.53 -9.04
CA SER A 171 24.20 10.40 -9.45
C SER A 171 22.75 10.55 -9.02
N LEU A 172 22.49 11.03 -7.79
CA LEU A 172 21.14 11.27 -7.28
C LEU A 172 20.43 12.40 -8.03
N ASP A 173 21.15 13.48 -8.35
CA ASP A 173 20.61 14.57 -9.19
C ASP A 173 20.23 14.09 -10.60
N GLY A 174 21.06 13.22 -11.19
CA GLY A 174 20.78 12.59 -12.49
C GLY A 174 19.50 11.74 -12.44
N ALA A 175 19.36 10.90 -11.42
CA ALA A 175 18.17 10.09 -11.22
C ALA A 175 16.92 10.95 -10.99
N SER A 176 17.02 12.01 -10.16
CA SER A 176 15.93 12.94 -9.89
C SER A 176 15.40 13.61 -11.17
N LYS A 177 16.32 14.07 -12.03
CA LYS A 177 15.96 14.65 -13.34
C LYS A 177 15.23 13.65 -14.24
N ALA A 178 15.69 12.39 -14.30
CA ALA A 178 15.04 11.36 -15.10
C ALA A 178 13.61 11.06 -14.61
N VAL A 179 13.40 11.00 -13.29
CA VAL A 179 12.06 10.80 -12.69
C VAL A 179 11.13 11.98 -13.00
N GLN A 180 11.63 13.21 -12.96
CA GLN A 180 10.84 14.40 -13.33
C GLN A 180 10.42 14.38 -14.81
N GLN A 181 11.28 13.91 -15.70
CA GLN A 181 10.95 13.78 -17.13
C GLN A 181 9.92 12.70 -17.42
N LEU A 182 9.90 11.62 -16.64
CA LEU A 182 8.93 10.52 -16.77
C LEU A 182 7.54 10.87 -16.19
N SER A 183 7.45 11.91 -15.36
CA SER A 183 6.21 12.38 -14.74
C SER A 183 5.56 13.55 -15.51
N THR A 184 6.14 13.95 -16.64
CA THR A 184 5.58 14.92 -17.60
C THR A 184 5.01 14.18 -18.82
#